data_AF-A0A6C1BUH5-F1
#
_entry.id   AF-A0A6C1BUH5-F1
#
_cell.length_a   1.000
_cell.length_b   1.000
_cell.length_c   1.000
_cell.angle_alpha   90.00
_cell.angle_beta   90.00
_cell.angle_gamma   90.00
#
_symmetry.space_group_name_H-M   'P 1'
#
loop_
_entity.id
_entity.type
_entity.pdbx_description
1 polymer ?
#
loop_
_entity_poly.entity_id
_entity_poly.type
_entity_poly.pdbx_seq_one_letter_code
_entity_poly.pdbx_strand_id
1 'polypeptide(L)'
;MTLGLWSLKAEVLLPVILVLVVLLWYLGYSRHRRELFDFYSSLGARHAGNRWLIFPLAELELGRVRVKIYTEGGQGLYTLKASVELDVVGYLKLWRGNILDRTLLRKQYSDNIFVEYEDKEWAEQILNREDFKNWVIGLFSLPAVNFLEIKNKTLTLAWHLGGMSRFKKVVKKEEVLNVLKILVGISQRINSMPSAKVYKESLRSWLTLKLPVLTTLLLIAIGLAGGFYRYKPLCDHEILLVGFKVLTPIIILYTALVLFLVGASTLGQRVILKTLFVCLICTPFISLFFLMWLNGRFDSSKPETIRDTITRKYYLIRGGHRILLAELHKNRWCDSLRVSEGFYMKAKVGDKVEYAVKKGFLGVPWLYRGLTLVE
;
A
#
# COMPACT_ATOMS: atom_id res chain seq x y z
N MET A 1 -45.40 23.70 -11.98
CA MET A 1 -45.44 22.23 -11.84
C MET A 1 -44.15 21.69 -12.47
N THR A 2 -43.04 21.84 -11.75
CA THR A 2 -41.68 21.52 -12.20
C THR A 2 -41.17 20.37 -11.35
N LEU A 3 -40.69 19.33 -12.04
CA LEU A 3 -40.32 18.01 -11.56
C LEU A 3 -39.48 18.00 -10.26
N GLY A 4 -40.06 17.47 -9.19
CA GLY A 4 -39.39 17.10 -7.94
C GLY A 4 -38.61 15.80 -8.04
N LEU A 5 -37.60 15.72 -8.93
CA LEU A 5 -36.76 14.53 -9.11
C LEU A 5 -35.33 14.65 -8.55
N TRP A 6 -34.95 15.78 -7.94
CA TRP A 6 -33.58 16.03 -7.49
C TRP A 6 -33.34 15.76 -5.98
N SER A 7 -34.29 15.11 -5.30
CA SER A 7 -34.18 14.76 -3.86
C SER A 7 -34.08 13.23 -3.64
N LEU A 8 -33.46 12.50 -4.57
CA LEU A 8 -32.90 11.20 -4.20
C LEU A 8 -31.70 11.49 -3.28
N LYS A 9 -31.95 11.44 -1.97
CA LYS A 9 -30.93 11.56 -0.92
C LYS A 9 -29.71 10.75 -1.34
N ALA A 10 -28.51 11.34 -1.23
CA ALA A 10 -27.25 10.68 -1.55
C ALA A 10 -27.10 9.28 -0.92
N GLU A 11 -27.83 9.03 0.18
CA GLU A 11 -27.97 7.76 0.88
C GLU A 11 -28.54 6.60 0.03
N VAL A 12 -29.41 6.88 -0.96
CA VAL A 12 -29.98 5.85 -1.86
C VAL A 12 -29.21 5.76 -3.17
N LEU A 13 -28.69 6.88 -3.67
CA LEU A 13 -27.94 6.91 -4.93
C LEU A 13 -26.59 6.17 -4.82
N LEU A 14 -25.90 6.32 -3.67
CA LEU A 14 -24.60 5.70 -3.43
C LEU A 14 -24.64 4.16 -3.46
N PRO A 15 -25.57 3.45 -2.77
CA PRO A 15 -25.64 1.99 -2.85
C PRO A 15 -26.05 1.49 -4.24
N VAL A 16 -26.92 2.19 -4.97
CA VAL A 16 -27.29 1.81 -6.35
C VAL A 16 -26.08 1.93 -7.28
N ILE A 17 -25.33 3.03 -7.19
CA ILE A 17 -24.08 3.21 -7.96
C ILE A 17 -23.07 2.13 -7.58
N LEU A 18 -22.92 1.83 -6.28
CA LEU A 18 -22.02 0.78 -5.81
C LEU A 18 -22.40 -0.59 -6.40
N VAL A 19 -23.68 -0.95 -6.39
CA VAL A 19 -24.18 -2.21 -6.96
C VAL A 19 -23.94 -2.26 -8.47
N LEU A 20 -24.20 -1.17 -9.21
CA LEU A 20 -23.92 -1.10 -10.64
C LEU A 20 -22.42 -1.22 -10.94
N VAL A 21 -21.57 -0.56 -10.16
CA VAL A 21 -20.11 -0.67 -10.28
C VAL A 21 -19.64 -2.08 -9.99
N VAL A 22 -20.16 -2.73 -8.95
CA VAL A 22 -19.86 -4.14 -8.61
C VAL A 22 -20.34 -5.08 -9.72
N LEU A 23 -21.52 -4.86 -10.29
CA LEU A 23 -22.06 -5.64 -11.41
C LEU A 23 -21.24 -5.48 -12.69
N LEU A 24 -20.93 -4.24 -13.08
CA LEU A 24 -20.07 -3.98 -14.24
C LEU A 24 -18.67 -4.57 -14.05
N TRP A 25 -18.14 -4.46 -12.83
CA TRP A 25 -16.87 -5.09 -12.45
C TRP A 25 -16.96 -6.62 -12.54
N TYR A 26 -18.02 -7.22 -12.00
CA TYR A 26 -18.25 -8.67 -12.05
C TYR A 26 -18.43 -9.19 -13.48
N LEU A 27 -19.21 -8.51 -14.30
CA LEU A 27 -19.46 -8.88 -15.70
C LEU A 27 -18.18 -8.78 -16.54
N GLY A 28 -17.48 -7.65 -16.45
CA GLY A 28 -16.18 -7.46 -17.10
C GLY A 28 -15.18 -8.53 -16.66
N TYR A 29 -15.14 -8.82 -15.36
CA TYR A 29 -14.27 -9.84 -14.79
C TYR A 29 -14.64 -11.27 -15.24
N SER A 30 -15.93 -11.58 -15.36
CA SER A 30 -16.40 -12.93 -15.74
C SER A 30 -15.88 -13.35 -17.12
N ARG A 31 -15.83 -12.42 -18.08
CA ARG A 31 -15.29 -12.67 -19.43
C ARG A 31 -13.81 -13.03 -19.36
N HIS A 32 -13.04 -12.26 -18.60
CA HIS A 32 -11.60 -12.50 -18.41
C HIS A 32 -11.34 -13.83 -17.72
N ARG A 33 -12.18 -14.17 -16.73
CA ARG A 33 -12.10 -15.44 -16.00
C ARG A 33 -12.29 -16.64 -16.93
N ARG A 34 -13.24 -16.59 -17.87
CA ARG A 34 -13.44 -17.64 -18.89
C ARG A 34 -12.21 -17.81 -19.77
N GLU A 35 -11.66 -16.72 -20.30
CA GLU A 35 -10.46 -16.79 -21.14
C GLU A 35 -9.25 -17.38 -20.39
N LEU A 36 -9.09 -17.09 -19.09
CA LEU A 36 -8.07 -17.71 -18.26
C LEU A 36 -8.32 -19.21 -18.05
N PHE A 37 -9.57 -19.61 -17.83
CA PHE A 37 -9.94 -21.03 -17.73
C PHE A 37 -9.67 -21.79 -19.03
N ASP A 38 -10.03 -21.22 -20.17
CA ASP A 38 -9.78 -21.81 -21.48
C ASP A 38 -8.27 -21.97 -21.70
N PHE A 39 -7.49 -20.95 -21.33
CA PHE A 39 -6.03 -21.03 -21.38
C PHE A 39 -5.46 -22.11 -20.46
N TYR A 40 -5.88 -22.18 -19.19
CA TYR A 40 -5.42 -23.22 -18.26
C TYR A 40 -5.80 -24.62 -18.72
N SER A 41 -7.02 -24.78 -19.23
CA SER A 41 -7.49 -26.04 -19.81
C SER A 41 -6.66 -26.41 -21.04
N SER A 42 -6.29 -25.42 -21.87
CA SER A 42 -5.42 -25.65 -23.03
C SER A 42 -4.02 -26.14 -22.64
N LEU A 43 -3.52 -25.82 -21.44
CA LEU A 43 -2.27 -26.34 -20.87
C LEU A 43 -2.44 -27.76 -20.30
N GLY A 44 -3.65 -28.29 -20.20
CA GLY A 44 -3.98 -29.53 -19.51
C GLY A 44 -4.11 -29.38 -17.99
N ALA A 45 -4.20 -28.15 -17.48
CA ALA A 45 -4.31 -27.90 -16.05
C ALA A 45 -5.77 -28.06 -15.57
N ARG A 46 -5.96 -28.66 -14.40
CA ARG A 46 -7.26 -28.83 -13.74
C ARG A 46 -7.55 -27.64 -12.84
N HIS A 47 -8.81 -27.24 -12.76
CA HIS A 47 -9.22 -26.19 -11.82
C HIS A 47 -9.13 -26.69 -10.37
N ALA A 48 -8.42 -25.96 -9.51
CA ALA A 48 -8.21 -26.31 -8.11
C ALA A 48 -8.90 -25.36 -7.13
N GLY A 49 -9.43 -24.22 -7.60
CA GLY A 49 -10.18 -23.27 -6.77
C GLY A 49 -9.95 -21.82 -7.18
N ASN A 50 -10.23 -20.89 -6.26
CA ASN A 50 -9.97 -19.47 -6.48
C ASN A 50 -9.05 -18.90 -5.40
N ARG A 51 -8.14 -18.01 -5.80
CA ARG A 51 -7.29 -17.22 -4.90
C ARG A 51 -7.93 -15.86 -4.66
N TRP A 52 -7.95 -15.39 -3.40
CA TRP A 52 -8.61 -14.13 -3.00
C TRP A 52 -10.05 -14.01 -3.52
N LEU A 53 -10.78 -15.14 -3.54
CA LEU A 53 -12.18 -15.30 -3.98
C LEU A 53 -12.46 -15.11 -5.49
N ILE A 54 -11.56 -14.48 -6.25
CA ILE A 54 -11.83 -14.11 -7.64
C ILE A 54 -10.90 -14.77 -8.66
N PHE A 55 -9.60 -14.92 -8.34
CA PHE A 55 -8.62 -15.35 -9.34
C PHE A 55 -8.61 -16.87 -9.50
N PRO A 56 -8.81 -17.40 -10.72
CA PRO A 56 -8.79 -18.83 -10.93
C PRO A 56 -7.40 -19.41 -10.59
N LEU A 57 -7.40 -20.49 -9.84
CA LEU A 57 -6.23 -21.31 -9.53
C LEU A 57 -6.36 -22.62 -10.29
N ALA A 58 -5.35 -22.93 -11.10
CA ALA A 58 -5.24 -24.20 -11.79
C ALA A 58 -4.03 -24.99 -11.29
N GLU A 59 -4.13 -26.31 -11.38
CA GLU A 59 -3.06 -27.24 -11.04
C GLU A 59 -2.74 -28.12 -12.25
N LEU A 60 -1.46 -28.20 -12.56
CA LEU A 60 -0.92 -29.04 -13.63
C LEU A 60 0.03 -30.06 -13.02
N GLU A 61 -0.20 -31.34 -13.30
CA GLU A 61 0.71 -32.42 -12.92
C GLU A 61 1.74 -32.62 -14.02
N LEU A 62 3.01 -32.39 -13.70
CA LEU A 62 4.15 -32.63 -14.58
C LEU A 62 5.04 -33.69 -13.94
N GLY A 63 4.84 -34.95 -14.35
CA GLY A 63 5.47 -36.09 -13.70
C GLY A 63 4.95 -36.26 -12.27
N ARG A 64 5.85 -36.23 -11.28
CA ARG A 64 5.50 -36.32 -9.84
C ARG A 64 5.31 -34.96 -9.16
N VAL A 65 5.44 -33.85 -9.91
CA VAL A 65 5.43 -32.49 -9.36
C VAL A 65 4.12 -31.80 -9.73
N ARG A 66 3.46 -31.25 -8.70
CA ARG A 66 2.25 -30.44 -8.86
C ARG A 66 2.62 -28.98 -9.02
N VAL A 67 2.23 -28.39 -10.14
CA VAL A 67 2.47 -26.98 -10.45
C VAL A 67 1.17 -26.20 -10.34
N LYS A 68 1.16 -25.18 -9.48
CA LYS A 68 0.04 -24.24 -9.33
C LYS A 68 0.20 -23.08 -10.28
N ILE A 69 -0.79 -22.83 -11.14
CA ILE A 69 -0.81 -21.74 -12.11
C ILE A 69 -1.95 -20.80 -11.75
N TYR A 70 -1.65 -19.51 -11.65
CA TYR A 70 -2.63 -18.50 -11.28
C TYR A 70 -2.20 -17.12 -11.78
N THR A 71 -3.10 -16.17 -11.80
CA THR A 71 -2.76 -14.76 -12.07
C THR A 71 -2.87 -13.89 -10.82
N GLU A 72 -2.10 -12.80 -10.81
CA GLU A 72 -2.13 -11.77 -9.75
C GLU A 72 -2.00 -10.34 -10.33
N GLY A 73 -2.50 -9.36 -9.56
CA GLY A 73 -2.47 -7.92 -9.87
C GLY A 73 -3.87 -7.29 -9.92
N GLY A 74 -3.96 -6.00 -10.25
CA GLY A 74 -5.25 -5.34 -10.51
C GLY A 74 -6.04 -6.12 -11.56
N GLN A 75 -7.29 -6.48 -11.25
CA GLN A 75 -8.14 -7.37 -12.06
C GLN A 75 -7.52 -8.74 -12.40
N GLY A 76 -6.38 -9.14 -11.80
CA GLY A 76 -5.76 -10.46 -12.03
C GLY A 76 -5.10 -10.62 -13.38
N LEU A 77 -4.64 -9.52 -13.99
CA LEU A 77 -4.21 -9.53 -15.40
C LEU A 77 -2.81 -8.97 -15.62
N TYR A 78 -2.11 -8.60 -14.55
CA TYR A 78 -0.77 -8.02 -14.68
C TYR A 78 0.34 -9.05 -14.64
N THR A 79 0.11 -10.17 -13.95
CA THR A 79 1.10 -11.24 -13.85
C THR A 79 0.47 -12.62 -13.94
N LEU A 80 1.05 -13.49 -14.77
CA LEU A 80 0.85 -14.94 -14.67
C LEU A 80 1.93 -15.49 -13.74
N LYS A 81 1.57 -16.44 -12.89
CA LYS A 81 2.50 -17.09 -11.96
C LYS A 81 2.35 -18.59 -12.04
N ALA A 82 3.49 -19.27 -11.98
CA ALA A 82 3.57 -20.70 -11.78
C ALA A 82 4.37 -20.95 -10.51
N SER A 83 3.85 -21.77 -9.61
CA SER A 83 4.52 -22.07 -8.35
C SER A 83 4.56 -23.57 -8.06
N VAL A 84 5.68 -24.02 -7.53
CA VAL A 84 5.93 -25.40 -7.10
C VAL A 84 6.31 -25.39 -5.61
N GLU A 85 5.87 -26.40 -4.88
CA GLU A 85 6.28 -26.61 -3.49
C GLU A 85 7.65 -27.27 -3.42
N LEU A 86 8.49 -26.79 -2.52
CA LEU A 86 9.84 -27.27 -2.28
C LEU A 86 9.92 -27.95 -0.92
N ASP A 87 10.83 -28.92 -0.80
CA ASP A 87 11.13 -29.58 0.47
C ASP A 87 12.08 -28.74 1.34
N VAL A 88 12.71 -27.73 0.74
CA VAL A 88 13.69 -26.85 1.38
C VAL A 88 13.11 -25.48 1.71
N VAL A 89 13.65 -24.85 2.74
CA VAL A 89 13.34 -23.47 3.13
C VAL A 89 14.46 -22.55 2.66
N GLY A 90 14.12 -21.46 1.98
CA GLY A 90 15.10 -20.44 1.62
C GLY A 90 14.48 -19.15 1.09
N TYR A 91 15.35 -18.18 0.80
CA TYR A 91 15.00 -16.97 0.07
C TYR A 91 16.06 -16.65 -0.99
N LEU A 92 15.64 -16.68 -2.25
CA LEU A 92 16.42 -16.28 -3.42
C LEU A 92 15.45 -15.66 -4.42
N LYS A 93 15.78 -14.50 -4.96
CA LYS A 93 14.98 -13.86 -6.00
C LYS A 93 15.89 -13.39 -7.12
N LEU A 94 15.54 -13.78 -8.34
CA LEU A 94 16.12 -13.32 -9.58
C LEU A 94 15.06 -12.54 -10.34
N TRP A 95 15.39 -11.37 -10.87
CA TRP A 95 14.44 -10.61 -11.69
C TRP A 95 15.14 -9.79 -12.75
N ARG A 96 14.40 -9.44 -13.80
CA ARG A 96 14.88 -8.52 -14.82
C ARG A 96 14.80 -7.10 -14.29
N GLY A 97 15.94 -6.45 -14.12
CA GLY A 97 15.96 -5.12 -13.51
C GLY A 97 15.54 -4.02 -14.46
N ASN A 98 15.00 -2.96 -13.88
CA ASN A 98 14.70 -1.72 -14.60
C ASN A 98 15.80 -0.66 -14.36
N ILE A 99 15.58 0.55 -14.86
CA ILE A 99 16.51 1.68 -14.68
C ILE A 99 16.75 1.97 -13.18
N LEU A 100 15.74 1.84 -12.34
CA LEU A 100 15.87 2.06 -10.90
C LEU A 100 16.70 0.97 -10.22
N ASP A 101 16.58 -0.29 -10.64
CA ASP A 101 17.41 -1.37 -10.10
C ASP A 101 18.90 -1.16 -10.42
N ARG A 102 19.19 -0.60 -11.61
CA ARG A 102 20.56 -0.23 -12.01
C ARG A 102 21.12 0.92 -11.17
N THR A 103 20.30 1.92 -10.85
CA THR A 103 20.76 3.07 -10.04
C THR A 103 20.90 2.72 -8.56
N LEU A 104 20.14 1.74 -8.07
CA LEU A 104 20.15 1.34 -6.66
C LEU A 104 21.32 0.39 -6.29
N LEU A 105 22.36 0.23 -7.11
CA LEU A 105 23.55 -0.60 -6.77
C LEU A 105 23.20 -2.03 -6.30
N ARG A 106 22.12 -2.62 -6.82
CA ARG A 106 21.72 -3.97 -6.46
C ARG A 106 22.71 -5.00 -7.00
N LYS A 107 22.85 -6.13 -6.30
CA LYS A 107 23.74 -7.19 -6.74
C LYS A 107 23.26 -7.77 -8.08
N GLN A 108 24.10 -7.68 -9.09
CA GLN A 108 23.83 -8.21 -10.42
C GLN A 108 24.32 -9.66 -10.51
N TYR A 109 23.53 -10.51 -11.17
CA TYR A 109 23.87 -11.91 -11.42
C TYR A 109 24.39 -12.11 -12.85
N SER A 110 23.72 -11.52 -13.83
CA SER A 110 24.12 -11.51 -15.24
C SER A 110 23.56 -10.26 -15.93
N ASP A 111 23.78 -10.08 -17.23
CA ASP A 111 23.27 -8.92 -17.98
C ASP A 111 21.76 -8.73 -17.76
N ASN A 112 21.41 -7.60 -17.13
CA ASN A 112 20.04 -7.20 -16.78
C ASN A 112 19.29 -8.12 -15.78
N ILE A 113 19.95 -9.11 -15.19
CA ILE A 113 19.36 -9.98 -14.15
C ILE A 113 19.99 -9.63 -12.81
N PHE A 114 19.14 -9.26 -11.86
CA PHE A 114 19.52 -8.92 -10.51
C PHE A 114 19.17 -10.04 -9.55
N VAL A 115 19.89 -10.09 -8.43
CA VAL A 115 19.73 -11.14 -7.43
C VAL A 115 19.61 -10.58 -6.02
N GLU A 116 18.69 -11.16 -5.25
CA GLU A 116 18.49 -10.93 -3.82
C GLU A 116 18.48 -12.28 -3.11
N TYR A 117 19.18 -12.39 -1.98
CA TYR A 117 19.16 -13.60 -1.15
C TYR A 117 19.44 -13.25 0.32
N GLU A 118 19.02 -14.13 1.21
CA GLU A 118 19.29 -13.99 2.65
C GLU A 118 20.56 -14.70 3.09
N ASP A 119 20.73 -15.95 2.65
CA ASP A 119 21.86 -16.80 2.98
C ASP A 119 22.83 -16.83 1.78
N LYS A 120 24.00 -16.20 1.95
CA LYS A 120 24.99 -16.07 0.89
C LYS A 120 25.57 -17.42 0.47
N GLU A 121 25.96 -18.25 1.44
CA GLU A 121 26.57 -19.56 1.18
C GLU A 121 25.60 -20.46 0.40
N TRP A 122 24.36 -20.53 0.88
CA TRP A 122 23.30 -21.32 0.25
C TRP A 122 22.96 -20.80 -1.15
N ALA A 123 22.83 -19.47 -1.32
CA ALA A 123 22.54 -18.89 -2.63
C ALA A 123 23.69 -19.12 -3.63
N GLU A 124 24.94 -18.99 -3.23
CA GLU A 124 26.09 -19.22 -4.11
C GLU A 124 26.20 -20.68 -4.53
N GLN A 125 25.83 -21.64 -3.67
CA GLN A 125 25.73 -23.06 -4.04
C GLN A 125 24.72 -23.31 -5.16
N ILE A 126 23.61 -22.55 -5.21
CA ILE A 126 22.62 -22.64 -6.30
C ILE A 126 23.11 -21.91 -7.54
N LEU A 127 23.51 -20.65 -7.37
CA LEU A 127 23.83 -19.72 -8.45
C LEU A 127 25.09 -20.11 -9.22
N ASN A 128 26.05 -20.80 -8.59
CA ASN A 128 27.30 -21.17 -9.25
C ASN A 128 27.18 -22.40 -10.15
N ARG A 129 26.11 -23.19 -10.04
CA ARG A 129 25.95 -24.42 -10.84
C ARG A 129 25.64 -24.08 -12.29
N GLU A 130 26.26 -24.83 -13.21
CA GLU A 130 26.10 -24.61 -14.65
C GLU A 130 24.70 -24.95 -15.15
N ASP A 131 24.09 -26.01 -14.63
CA ASP A 131 22.70 -26.39 -14.92
C ASP A 131 21.73 -25.26 -14.58
N PHE A 132 21.87 -24.68 -13.39
CA PHE A 132 21.05 -23.57 -12.93
C PHE A 132 21.28 -22.29 -13.76
N LYS A 133 22.53 -21.96 -14.09
CA LYS A 133 22.86 -20.83 -14.98
C LYS A 133 22.16 -20.96 -16.33
N ASN A 134 22.25 -22.13 -16.96
CA ASN A 134 21.64 -22.40 -18.26
C ASN A 134 20.11 -22.30 -18.19
N TRP A 135 19.48 -22.81 -17.13
CA TRP A 135 18.05 -22.63 -16.92
C TRP A 135 17.65 -21.17 -16.74
N VAL A 136 18.37 -20.40 -15.93
CA VAL A 136 18.07 -18.97 -15.73
C VAL A 136 18.21 -18.19 -17.04
N ILE A 137 19.28 -18.41 -17.81
CA ILE A 137 19.45 -17.76 -19.12
C ILE A 137 18.30 -18.12 -20.06
N GLY A 138 17.94 -19.41 -20.14
CA GLY A 138 16.80 -19.88 -20.91
C GLY A 138 15.48 -19.21 -20.50
N LEU A 139 15.19 -19.15 -19.20
CA LEU A 139 13.99 -18.50 -18.67
C LEU A 139 13.94 -17.01 -18.99
N PHE A 140 15.02 -16.27 -18.74
CA PHE A 140 15.06 -14.82 -18.91
C PHE A 140 15.30 -14.38 -20.36
N SER A 141 15.64 -15.29 -21.28
CA SER A 141 15.59 -15.01 -22.72
C SER A 141 14.16 -14.76 -23.21
N LEU A 142 13.15 -15.27 -22.51
CA LEU A 142 11.75 -15.05 -22.86
C LEU A 142 11.32 -13.63 -22.45
N PRO A 143 10.76 -12.84 -23.36
CA PRO A 143 10.52 -11.40 -23.14
C PRO A 143 9.56 -11.11 -21.99
N ALA A 144 8.68 -12.06 -21.66
CA ALA A 144 7.63 -11.89 -20.66
C ALA A 144 8.04 -12.31 -19.24
N VAL A 145 9.07 -13.14 -19.09
CA VAL A 145 9.51 -13.63 -17.78
C VAL A 145 10.11 -12.46 -16.99
N ASN A 146 9.54 -12.19 -15.83
CA ASN A 146 9.88 -11.02 -15.01
C ASN A 146 10.73 -11.42 -13.81
N PHE A 147 10.36 -12.48 -13.09
CA PHE A 147 11.14 -12.95 -11.95
C PHE A 147 10.99 -14.45 -11.69
N LEU A 148 12.01 -15.01 -11.03
CA LEU A 148 12.05 -16.32 -10.40
C LEU A 148 12.35 -16.12 -8.91
N GLU A 149 11.53 -16.67 -8.02
CA GLU A 149 11.62 -16.45 -6.58
C GLU A 149 11.47 -17.77 -5.82
N ILE A 150 12.47 -18.13 -5.02
CA ILE A 150 12.34 -19.07 -3.91
C ILE A 150 11.98 -18.25 -2.68
N LYS A 151 10.83 -18.56 -2.08
CA LYS A 151 10.38 -17.95 -0.83
C LYS A 151 9.77 -19.00 0.06
N ASN A 152 10.36 -19.19 1.24
CA ASN A 152 10.01 -20.28 2.14
C ASN A 152 10.14 -21.63 1.40
N LYS A 153 9.07 -22.44 1.38
CA LYS A 153 8.95 -23.71 0.68
C LYS A 153 8.32 -23.58 -0.71
N THR A 154 8.43 -22.42 -1.36
CA THR A 154 7.77 -22.20 -2.66
C THR A 154 8.76 -21.64 -3.67
N LEU A 155 8.81 -22.26 -4.85
CA LEU A 155 9.47 -21.75 -6.04
C LEU A 155 8.41 -21.13 -6.94
N THR A 156 8.50 -19.85 -7.22
CA THR A 156 7.54 -19.11 -8.04
C THR A 156 8.24 -18.47 -9.23
N LEU A 157 7.73 -18.71 -10.42
CA LEU A 157 8.07 -17.98 -11.62
C LEU A 157 6.91 -17.06 -12.00
N ALA A 158 7.22 -15.84 -12.44
CA ALA A 158 6.21 -14.89 -12.86
C ALA A 158 6.52 -14.26 -14.22
N TRP A 159 5.47 -14.13 -15.03
CA TRP A 159 5.47 -13.37 -16.27
C TRP A 159 4.76 -12.04 -16.07
N HIS A 160 5.30 -10.96 -16.63
CA HIS A 160 4.61 -9.68 -16.69
C HIS A 160 3.79 -9.59 -17.97
N LEU A 161 2.48 -9.44 -17.82
CA LEU A 161 1.53 -9.44 -18.92
C LEU A 161 1.16 -8.03 -19.38
N GLY A 162 1.05 -7.08 -18.43
CA GLY A 162 0.60 -5.72 -18.72
C GLY A 162 -0.86 -5.62 -19.19
N GLY A 163 -1.71 -6.62 -18.88
CA GLY A 163 -3.15 -6.65 -19.21
C GLY A 163 -3.55 -7.77 -20.20
N MET A 164 -4.86 -7.99 -20.35
CA MET A 164 -5.39 -9.13 -21.13
C MET A 164 -5.16 -9.02 -22.64
N SER A 165 -5.19 -7.80 -23.18
CA SER A 165 -4.89 -7.56 -24.60
C SER A 165 -3.46 -7.98 -24.98
N ARG A 166 -2.54 -7.89 -24.03
CA ARG A 166 -1.16 -8.37 -24.18
C ARG A 166 -1.01 -9.84 -23.85
N PHE A 167 -1.81 -10.40 -22.93
CA PHE A 167 -1.77 -11.81 -22.56
C PHE A 167 -1.76 -12.74 -23.79
N LYS A 168 -2.72 -12.57 -24.72
CA LYS A 168 -2.80 -13.40 -25.94
C LYS A 168 -1.60 -13.24 -26.89
N LYS A 169 -0.95 -12.08 -26.87
CA LYS A 169 0.22 -11.78 -27.73
C LYS A 169 1.52 -12.30 -27.13
N VAL A 170 1.60 -12.31 -25.81
CA VAL A 170 2.85 -12.48 -25.05
C VAL A 170 2.98 -13.89 -24.49
N VAL A 171 1.87 -14.57 -24.21
CA VAL A 171 1.86 -15.90 -23.58
C VAL A 171 1.43 -16.94 -24.61
N LYS A 172 2.40 -17.62 -25.21
CA LYS A 172 2.13 -18.80 -26.05
C LYS A 172 2.13 -20.07 -25.23
N LYS A 173 1.22 -20.98 -25.57
CA LYS A 173 1.03 -22.26 -24.87
C LYS A 173 2.32 -23.06 -24.79
N GLU A 174 3.01 -23.21 -25.92
CA GLU A 174 4.22 -24.01 -26.06
C GLU A 174 5.37 -23.44 -25.22
N GLU A 175 5.51 -22.11 -25.22
CA GLU A 175 6.50 -21.39 -24.43
C GLU A 175 6.24 -21.60 -22.93
N VAL A 176 4.98 -21.48 -22.48
CA VAL A 176 4.62 -21.74 -21.09
C VAL A 176 4.92 -23.19 -20.70
N LEU A 177 4.50 -24.17 -21.49
CA LEU A 177 4.76 -25.59 -21.18
C LEU A 177 6.26 -25.89 -21.08
N ASN A 178 7.08 -25.32 -21.98
CA ASN A 178 8.54 -25.47 -21.91
C ASN A 178 9.10 -24.88 -20.61
N VAL A 179 8.63 -23.68 -20.25
CA VAL A 179 9.04 -23.02 -19.01
C VAL A 179 8.62 -23.79 -17.76
N LEU A 180 7.42 -24.38 -17.75
CA LEU A 180 6.98 -25.21 -16.62
C LEU A 180 7.86 -26.45 -16.46
N LYS A 181 8.34 -27.06 -17.56
CA LYS A 181 9.32 -28.16 -17.50
C LYS A 181 10.64 -27.70 -16.88
N ILE A 182 11.14 -26.53 -17.27
CA ILE A 182 12.34 -25.92 -16.67
C ILE A 182 12.12 -25.68 -15.17
N LEU A 183 10.96 -25.16 -14.78
CA LEU A 183 10.59 -24.91 -13.38
C LEU A 183 10.60 -26.20 -12.55
N VAL A 184 10.06 -27.30 -13.10
CA VAL A 184 10.10 -28.62 -12.45
C VAL A 184 11.54 -29.11 -12.31
N GLY A 185 12.37 -28.99 -13.34
CA GLY A 185 13.80 -29.33 -13.28
C GLY A 185 14.54 -28.55 -12.18
N ILE A 186 14.30 -27.25 -12.10
CA ILE A 186 14.83 -26.39 -11.04
C ILE A 186 14.35 -26.88 -9.66
N SER A 187 13.05 -27.17 -9.48
CA SER A 187 12.52 -27.62 -8.18
C SER A 187 13.13 -28.94 -7.70
N GLN A 188 13.27 -29.92 -8.59
CA GLN A 188 13.85 -31.23 -8.25
C GLN A 188 15.31 -31.06 -7.81
N ARG A 189 16.04 -30.17 -8.50
CA ARG A 189 17.43 -29.88 -8.19
C ARG A 189 17.61 -29.13 -6.87
N ILE A 190 16.70 -28.22 -6.56
CA ILE A 190 16.70 -27.48 -5.30
C ILE A 190 16.32 -28.41 -4.13
N ASN A 191 15.36 -29.32 -4.31
CA ASN A 191 14.96 -30.26 -3.27
C ASN A 191 16.06 -31.23 -2.86
N SER A 192 17.09 -31.44 -3.69
CA SER A 192 18.27 -32.23 -3.33
C SER A 192 19.31 -31.46 -2.49
N MET A 193 19.03 -30.20 -2.14
CA MET A 193 19.94 -29.35 -1.38
C MET A 193 19.52 -29.24 0.09
N PRO A 194 20.44 -28.88 1.01
CA PRO A 194 20.03 -28.49 2.35
C PRO A 194 19.20 -27.19 2.32
N SER A 195 18.35 -27.02 3.33
CA SER A 195 17.68 -25.72 3.55
C SER A 195 18.69 -24.63 3.91
N ALA A 196 18.34 -23.37 3.61
CA ALA A 196 19.11 -22.22 4.03
C ALA A 196 19.22 -22.19 5.57
N LYS A 197 20.41 -21.86 6.09
CA LYS A 197 20.62 -21.71 7.54
C LYS A 197 19.93 -20.46 8.07
N VAL A 198 19.83 -19.43 7.23
CA VAL A 198 19.22 -18.14 7.56
C VAL A 198 17.98 -17.91 6.72
N TYR A 199 16.82 -17.82 7.37
CA TYR A 199 15.56 -17.40 6.77
C TYR A 199 14.84 -16.39 7.65
N LYS A 200 14.70 -15.14 7.18
CA LYS A 200 14.12 -14.01 7.92
C LYS A 200 13.01 -13.28 7.16
N GLU A 201 12.65 -13.70 5.95
CA GLU A 201 11.68 -12.98 5.11
C GLU A 201 10.28 -12.88 5.77
N SER A 202 9.88 -13.88 6.55
CA SER A 202 8.62 -13.82 7.32
C SER A 202 8.66 -12.73 8.40
N LEU A 203 9.75 -12.66 9.17
CA LEU A 203 9.97 -11.61 10.16
C LEU A 203 10.10 -10.23 9.48
N ARG A 204 10.80 -10.14 8.36
CA ARG A 204 10.91 -8.92 7.55
C ARG A 204 9.54 -8.42 7.11
N SER A 205 8.68 -9.31 6.62
CA SER A 205 7.31 -8.94 6.23
C SER A 205 6.51 -8.37 7.41
N TRP A 206 6.67 -8.96 8.60
CA TRP A 206 6.06 -8.46 9.83
C TRP A 206 6.57 -7.06 10.20
N LEU A 207 7.88 -6.89 10.31
CA LEU A 207 8.49 -5.63 10.75
C LEU A 207 8.31 -4.49 9.73
N THR A 208 8.45 -4.77 8.43
CA THR A 208 8.40 -3.71 7.40
C THR A 208 6.98 -3.31 7.00
N LEU A 209 5.95 -4.07 7.37
CA LEU A 209 4.58 -3.85 6.89
C LEU A 209 3.51 -4.10 7.96
N LYS A 210 3.40 -5.34 8.46
CA LYS A 210 2.26 -5.72 9.30
C LYS A 210 2.25 -4.98 10.63
N LEU A 211 3.41 -4.85 11.27
CA LEU A 211 3.53 -4.21 12.58
C LEU A 211 3.25 -2.70 12.50
N PRO A 212 3.86 -1.90 11.59
CA PRO A 212 3.49 -0.49 11.41
C PRO A 212 2.00 -0.27 11.16
N VAL A 213 1.39 -1.09 10.28
CA VAL A 213 -0.04 -0.99 9.97
C VAL A 213 -0.90 -1.33 11.18
N LEU A 214 -0.59 -2.42 11.90
CA LEU A 214 -1.34 -2.82 13.10
C LEU A 214 -1.25 -1.76 14.20
N THR A 215 -0.05 -1.22 14.47
CA THR A 215 0.14 -0.13 15.43
C THR A 215 -0.66 1.09 15.03
N THR A 216 -0.67 1.44 13.74
CA THR A 216 -1.46 2.57 13.23
C THR A 216 -2.95 2.37 13.46
N LEU A 217 -3.49 1.19 13.14
CA LEU A 217 -4.90 0.86 13.38
C LEU A 217 -5.26 0.93 14.86
N LEU A 218 -4.38 0.44 15.74
CA LEU A 218 -4.57 0.52 17.19
C LEU A 218 -4.60 1.99 17.66
N LEU A 219 -3.66 2.82 17.21
CA LEU A 219 -3.60 4.24 17.58
C LEU A 219 -4.81 5.02 17.03
N ILE A 220 -5.27 4.70 15.82
CA ILE A 220 -6.52 5.26 15.28
C ILE A 220 -7.69 4.89 16.19
N ALA A 221 -7.82 3.62 16.58
CA ALA A 221 -8.90 3.16 17.45
C ALA A 221 -8.88 3.89 18.81
N ILE A 222 -7.69 4.10 19.39
CA ILE A 222 -7.52 4.89 20.62
C ILE A 222 -7.97 6.33 20.41
N GLY A 223 -7.56 6.99 19.32
CA GLY A 223 -7.98 8.35 19.01
C GLY A 223 -9.51 8.48 18.80
N LEU A 224 -10.12 7.51 18.11
CA LEU A 224 -11.57 7.44 17.92
C LEU A 224 -12.31 7.28 19.26
N ALA A 225 -11.93 6.29 20.07
CA ALA A 225 -12.52 6.03 21.38
C ALA A 225 -12.31 7.22 22.34
N GLY A 226 -11.15 7.88 22.24
CA GLY A 226 -10.81 9.08 22.98
C GLY A 226 -11.55 10.35 22.53
N GLY A 227 -12.27 10.31 21.41
CA GLY A 227 -13.05 11.43 20.92
C GLY A 227 -12.22 12.52 20.24
N PHE A 228 -11.23 12.16 19.41
CA PHE A 228 -10.36 13.10 18.69
C PHE A 228 -11.13 14.24 17.98
N TYR A 229 -12.33 13.95 17.46
CA TYR A 229 -13.21 14.89 16.75
C TYR A 229 -13.70 16.07 17.61
N ARG A 230 -13.53 16.01 18.95
CA ARG A 230 -13.85 17.10 19.87
C ARG A 230 -12.80 18.22 19.83
N TYR A 231 -11.59 17.92 19.37
CA TYR A 231 -10.46 18.84 19.34
C TYR A 231 -10.27 19.36 17.93
N LYS A 232 -10.93 20.48 17.62
CA LYS A 232 -10.86 21.10 16.29
C LYS A 232 -9.61 21.98 16.20
N PRO A 233 -8.56 21.58 15.48
CA PRO A 233 -7.36 22.41 15.36
C PRO A 233 -7.75 23.75 14.72
N LEU A 234 -7.05 24.81 15.10
CA LEU A 234 -7.26 26.12 14.49
C LEU A 234 -6.87 26.10 13.01
N CYS A 235 -5.82 25.34 12.68
CA CYS A 235 -5.39 25.06 11.32
C CYS A 235 -5.14 23.56 11.12
N ASP A 236 -5.89 22.93 10.22
CA ASP A 236 -5.90 21.47 10.03
C ASP A 236 -4.52 20.88 9.66
N HIS A 237 -3.67 21.63 8.97
CA HIS A 237 -2.35 21.15 8.54
C HIS A 237 -1.30 21.16 9.67
N GLU A 238 -1.48 21.97 10.72
CA GLU A 238 -0.52 22.08 11.83
C GLU A 238 -0.37 20.74 12.56
N ILE A 239 -1.46 19.97 12.73
CA ILE A 239 -1.38 18.64 13.36
C ILE A 239 -0.58 17.65 12.51
N LEU A 240 -0.68 17.75 11.19
CA LEU A 240 0.08 16.89 10.28
C LEU A 240 1.56 17.22 10.37
N LEU A 241 1.93 18.51 10.34
CA LEU A 241 3.31 18.97 10.48
C LEU A 241 3.92 18.54 11.82
N VAL A 242 3.20 18.74 12.92
CA VAL A 242 3.66 18.29 14.24
C VAL A 242 3.80 16.77 14.28
N GLY A 243 2.87 16.04 13.69
CA GLY A 243 2.99 14.59 13.60
C GLY A 243 4.18 14.13 12.78
N PHE A 244 4.50 14.77 11.64
CA PHE A 244 5.75 14.51 10.93
C PHE A 244 6.97 14.83 11.80
N LYS A 245 6.98 15.97 12.50
CA LYS A 245 8.09 16.38 13.37
C LYS A 245 8.35 15.37 14.50
N VAL A 246 7.30 14.85 15.13
CA VAL A 246 7.39 13.90 16.24
C VAL A 246 7.68 12.48 15.76
N LEU A 247 7.03 12.02 14.68
CA LEU A 247 7.11 10.63 14.24
C LEU A 247 8.35 10.35 13.37
N THR A 248 8.86 11.32 12.60
CA THR A 248 10.04 11.10 11.74
C THR A 248 11.26 10.55 12.48
N PRO A 249 11.73 11.11 13.62
CA PRO A 249 12.87 10.53 14.35
C PRO A 249 12.58 9.11 14.84
N ILE A 250 11.35 8.82 15.27
CA ILE A 250 10.92 7.47 15.67
C ILE A 250 10.96 6.51 14.48
N ILE A 251 10.51 6.94 13.31
CA ILE A 251 10.51 6.16 12.07
C ILE A 251 11.94 5.86 11.61
N ILE A 252 12.86 6.82 11.72
CA ILE A 252 14.28 6.63 11.39
C ILE A 252 14.90 5.59 12.33
N LEU A 253 14.70 5.75 13.65
CA LEU A 253 15.21 4.80 14.64
C LEU A 253 14.61 3.40 14.43
N TYR A 254 13.30 3.31 14.19
CA TYR A 254 12.63 2.06 13.88
C TYR A 254 13.20 1.42 12.61
N THR A 255 13.41 2.20 11.55
CA THR A 255 13.99 1.68 10.30
C THR A 255 15.41 1.16 10.52
N ALA A 256 16.23 1.84 11.33
CA ALA A 256 17.56 1.37 11.70
C ALA A 256 17.49 0.05 12.49
N LEU A 257 16.55 -0.08 13.43
CA LEU A 257 16.32 -1.31 14.18
C LEU A 257 15.88 -2.47 13.26
N VAL A 258 14.94 -2.22 12.34
CA VAL A 258 14.49 -3.24 11.38
C VAL A 258 15.65 -3.64 10.45
N LEU A 259 16.44 -2.68 9.98
CA LEU A 259 17.63 -2.96 9.18
C LEU A 259 18.64 -3.82 9.96
N PHE A 260 18.86 -3.55 11.24
CA PHE A 260 19.73 -4.36 12.08
C PHE A 260 19.23 -5.81 12.25
N LEU A 261 17.92 -6.01 12.46
CA LEU A 261 17.34 -7.33 12.73
C LEU A 261 17.23 -8.20 11.47
N VAL A 262 16.81 -7.61 10.33
CA VAL A 262 16.42 -8.33 9.11
C VAL A 262 17.07 -7.80 7.83
N GLY A 263 17.98 -6.83 7.92
CA GLY A 263 18.77 -6.32 6.80
C GLY A 263 19.91 -7.29 6.45
N ALA A 264 19.65 -8.19 5.52
CA ALA A 264 20.73 -8.93 4.87
C ALA A 264 21.49 -7.99 3.90
N SER A 265 22.73 -8.35 3.55
CA SER A 265 23.62 -7.53 2.72
C SER A 265 23.02 -7.11 1.37
N THR A 266 22.20 -7.96 0.75
CA THR A 266 21.52 -7.66 -0.53
C THR A 266 20.12 -7.07 -0.36
N LEU A 267 19.58 -7.04 0.86
CA LEU A 267 18.18 -6.69 1.15
C LEU A 267 18.02 -5.38 1.92
N GLY A 268 19.11 -4.78 2.40
CA GLY A 268 19.08 -3.59 3.24
C GLY A 268 18.29 -2.43 2.64
N GLN A 269 18.54 -2.09 1.36
CA GLN A 269 17.82 -1.02 0.69
C GLN A 269 16.31 -1.27 0.57
N ARG A 270 15.92 -2.52 0.25
CA ARG A 270 14.51 -2.90 0.19
C ARG A 270 13.85 -2.76 1.55
N VAL A 271 14.55 -3.14 2.63
CA VAL A 271 14.07 -2.96 4.01
C VAL A 271 13.88 -1.48 4.32
N ILE A 272 14.88 -0.64 4.03
CA ILE A 272 14.82 0.81 4.27
C ILE A 272 13.65 1.43 3.50
N LEU A 273 13.60 1.24 2.18
CA LEU A 273 12.59 1.86 1.32
C LEU A 273 11.19 1.43 1.71
N LYS A 274 10.98 0.13 1.95
CA LYS A 274 9.66 -0.40 2.32
C LYS A 274 9.23 0.11 3.70
N THR A 275 10.11 0.08 4.69
CA THR A 275 9.79 0.54 6.05
C THR A 275 9.48 2.02 6.07
N LEU A 276 10.33 2.86 5.45
CA LEU A 276 10.10 4.30 5.36
C LEU A 276 8.79 4.60 4.64
N PHE A 277 8.56 3.98 3.47
CA PHE A 277 7.34 4.20 2.70
C PHE A 277 6.08 3.86 3.49
N VAL A 278 6.03 2.68 4.12
CA VAL A 278 4.86 2.25 4.91
C VAL A 278 4.66 3.18 6.11
N CYS A 279 5.71 3.49 6.86
CA CYS A 279 5.63 4.37 8.01
C CYS A 279 5.19 5.80 7.63
N LEU A 280 5.71 6.36 6.54
CA LEU A 280 5.33 7.68 6.03
C LEU A 280 3.85 7.72 5.62
N ILE A 281 3.32 6.65 5.02
CA ILE A 281 1.87 6.54 4.73
C ILE A 281 1.04 6.47 6.01
N CYS A 282 1.55 5.82 7.06
CA CYS A 282 0.86 5.71 8.33
C CYS A 282 0.82 7.03 9.10
N THR A 283 1.87 7.87 8.97
CA THR A 283 2.03 9.14 9.71
C THR A 283 0.78 10.03 9.67
N PRO A 284 0.19 10.41 8.51
CA PRO A 284 -1.00 11.25 8.49
C PRO A 284 -2.16 10.71 9.33
N PHE A 285 -2.38 9.39 9.34
CA PHE A 285 -3.45 8.79 10.13
C PHE A 285 -3.15 8.86 11.63
N ILE A 286 -1.92 8.54 12.05
CA ILE A 286 -1.53 8.66 13.45
C ILE A 286 -1.66 10.13 13.91
N SER A 287 -1.23 11.08 13.08
CA SER A 287 -1.35 12.51 13.36
C SER A 287 -2.79 12.96 13.56
N LEU A 288 -3.67 12.62 12.63
CA LEU A 288 -5.07 13.08 12.62
C LEU A 288 -5.90 12.46 13.73
N PHE A 289 -5.73 11.17 14.02
CA PHE A 289 -6.58 10.48 14.99
C PHE A 289 -5.96 10.50 16.39
N PHE A 290 -4.73 10.00 16.52
CA PHE A 290 -4.10 9.78 17.82
C PHE A 290 -3.46 11.05 18.37
N LEU A 291 -2.63 11.74 17.59
CA LEU A 291 -1.95 12.95 18.07
C LEU A 291 -2.92 14.12 18.26
N MET A 292 -3.98 14.23 17.46
CA MET A 292 -5.05 15.20 17.69
C MET A 292 -5.73 14.99 19.05
N TRP A 293 -6.07 13.73 19.35
CA TRP A 293 -6.63 13.36 20.64
C TRP A 293 -5.66 13.68 21.78
N LEU A 294 -4.40 13.27 21.65
CA LEU A 294 -3.35 13.53 22.65
C LEU A 294 -3.18 15.04 22.88
N ASN A 295 -3.12 15.81 21.79
CA ASN A 295 -2.98 17.26 21.80
C ASN A 295 -4.07 17.95 22.60
N GLY A 296 -5.33 17.52 22.45
CA GLY A 296 -6.44 18.12 23.18
C GLY A 296 -6.69 17.54 24.58
N ARG A 297 -6.51 16.22 24.75
CA ARG A 297 -6.81 15.51 26.01
C ARG A 297 -5.86 15.89 27.15
N PHE A 298 -4.60 16.14 26.83
CA PHE A 298 -3.56 16.51 27.79
C PHE A 298 -3.32 18.03 27.85
N ASP A 299 -4.16 18.83 27.19
CA ASP A 299 -4.03 20.27 27.20
C ASP A 299 -4.52 20.89 28.52
N SER A 300 -3.57 21.27 29.36
CA SER A 300 -3.81 21.98 30.63
C SER A 300 -3.84 23.50 30.49
N SER A 301 -3.68 24.05 29.28
CA SER A 301 -3.66 25.49 29.08
C SER A 301 -5.04 26.13 29.35
N LYS A 302 -5.01 27.36 29.88
CA LYS A 302 -6.21 28.18 30.06
C LYS A 302 -6.71 28.65 28.67
N PRO A 303 -8.04 28.68 28.44
CA PRO A 303 -8.59 29.23 27.20
C PRO A 303 -8.24 30.71 27.06
N GLU A 304 -7.77 31.10 25.90
CA GLU A 304 -7.49 32.48 25.52
C GLU A 304 -8.57 32.97 24.55
N THR A 305 -9.19 34.10 24.88
CA THR A 305 -10.25 34.69 24.06
C THR A 305 -9.63 35.67 23.08
N ILE A 306 -9.83 35.43 21.78
CA ILE A 306 -9.28 36.24 20.70
C ILE A 306 -10.43 36.93 19.98
N ARG A 307 -10.25 38.23 19.70
CA ARG A 307 -11.14 39.02 18.85
C ARG A 307 -10.46 39.26 17.51
N ASP A 308 -11.16 39.01 16.43
CA ASP A 308 -10.64 39.16 15.06
C ASP A 308 -11.75 39.69 14.14
N THR A 309 -11.41 40.07 12.92
CA THR A 309 -12.34 40.65 11.94
C THR A 309 -12.46 39.74 10.74
N ILE A 310 -13.70 39.54 10.25
CA ILE A 310 -13.95 38.75 9.04
C ILE A 310 -13.49 39.55 7.82
N THR A 311 -12.50 39.06 7.09
CA THR A 311 -12.01 39.70 5.84
C THR A 311 -12.64 39.09 4.59
N ARG A 312 -13.01 37.81 4.65
CA ARG A 312 -13.59 37.11 3.50
C ARG A 312 -14.55 36.01 3.93
N LYS A 313 -15.52 35.74 3.07
CA LYS A 313 -16.49 34.65 3.18
C LYS A 313 -16.62 33.96 1.83
N TYR A 314 -16.60 32.63 1.81
CA TYR A 314 -16.83 31.85 0.59
C TYR A 314 -17.38 30.45 0.90
N TYR A 315 -17.89 29.78 -0.13
CA TYR A 315 -18.42 28.42 -0.04
C TYR A 315 -17.65 27.49 -0.96
N LEU A 316 -17.30 26.31 -0.46
CA LEU A 316 -16.69 25.23 -1.25
C LEU A 316 -17.63 24.03 -1.29
N ILE A 317 -17.90 23.48 -2.47
CA ILE A 317 -18.80 22.32 -2.67
C ILE A 317 -18.45 21.13 -1.74
N ARG A 318 -17.17 20.87 -1.51
CA ARG A 318 -16.69 19.80 -0.60
C ARG A 318 -16.15 20.32 0.74
N GLY A 319 -16.02 21.63 0.89
CA GLY A 319 -15.39 22.28 2.05
C GLY A 319 -16.37 22.98 2.99
N GLY A 320 -17.62 23.19 2.56
CA GLY A 320 -18.66 23.89 3.29
C GLY A 320 -18.48 25.41 3.32
N HIS A 321 -19.13 26.04 4.29
CA HIS A 321 -19.06 27.48 4.55
C HIS A 321 -17.74 27.85 5.24
N ARG A 322 -17.00 28.77 4.62
CA ARG A 322 -15.65 29.18 5.05
C ARG A 322 -15.58 30.67 5.29
N ILE A 323 -14.83 31.05 6.32
CA ILE A 323 -14.50 32.45 6.61
C ILE A 323 -12.99 32.60 6.77
N LEU A 324 -12.51 33.79 6.44
CA LEU A 324 -11.11 34.20 6.60
C LEU A 324 -11.07 35.36 7.58
N LEU A 325 -10.18 35.28 8.56
CA LEU A 325 -10.03 36.26 9.62
C LEU A 325 -8.73 37.04 9.46
N ALA A 326 -8.76 38.35 9.74
CA ALA A 326 -7.67 39.27 9.47
C ALA A 326 -6.37 38.86 10.17
N GLU A 327 -6.38 38.72 11.50
CA GLU A 327 -5.15 38.52 12.27
C GLU A 327 -4.73 37.04 12.26
N LEU A 328 -5.68 36.11 12.33
CA LEU A 328 -5.35 34.68 12.31
C LEU A 328 -4.61 34.25 11.03
N HIS A 329 -5.01 34.78 9.87
CA HIS A 329 -4.46 34.38 8.57
C HIS A 329 -3.30 35.26 8.12
N LYS A 330 -2.97 36.32 8.88
CA LYS A 330 -1.84 37.22 8.58
C LYS A 330 -0.49 36.57 8.88
N ASN A 331 -0.42 35.81 9.96
CA ASN A 331 0.84 35.27 10.50
C ASN A 331 0.93 33.74 10.53
N ARG A 332 -0.12 33.04 10.08
CA ARG A 332 -0.17 31.58 10.03
C ARG A 332 -0.59 31.11 8.67
N TRP A 333 -0.07 29.95 8.25
CA TRP A 333 -0.43 29.33 6.99
C TRP A 333 -1.80 28.63 7.05
N CYS A 334 -2.80 29.29 7.67
CA CYS A 334 -4.17 28.82 7.74
C CYS A 334 -4.91 29.24 6.47
N ASP A 335 -5.69 28.36 5.84
CA ASP A 335 -6.45 28.73 4.63
C ASP A 335 -7.77 29.44 4.96
N SER A 336 -8.57 28.84 5.85
CA SER A 336 -9.87 29.35 6.28
C SER A 336 -10.43 28.53 7.43
N LEU A 337 -11.33 29.14 8.20
CA LEU A 337 -12.10 28.43 9.22
C LEU A 337 -13.43 27.95 8.63
N ARG A 338 -13.73 26.66 8.85
CA ARG A 338 -15.05 26.09 8.56
C ARG A 338 -16.04 26.47 9.65
N VAL A 339 -17.16 27.06 9.25
CA VAL A 339 -18.25 27.48 10.15
C VAL A 339 -19.55 26.78 9.81
N SER A 340 -20.52 26.85 10.72
CA SER A 340 -21.88 26.41 10.42
C SER A 340 -22.54 27.34 9.41
N GLU A 341 -23.48 26.81 8.63
CA GLU A 341 -24.29 27.59 7.69
C GLU A 341 -25.01 28.74 8.41
N GLY A 342 -25.61 28.47 9.58
CA GLY A 342 -26.32 29.50 10.35
C GLY A 342 -25.42 30.66 10.78
N PHE A 343 -24.19 30.39 11.23
CA PHE A 343 -23.22 31.46 11.52
C PHE A 343 -22.82 32.19 10.23
N TYR A 344 -22.55 31.44 9.17
CA TYR A 344 -22.16 31.98 7.88
C TYR A 344 -23.22 32.94 7.32
N MET A 345 -24.51 32.61 7.40
CA MET A 345 -25.56 33.48 6.86
C MET A 345 -25.70 34.78 7.67
N LYS A 346 -25.45 34.74 8.98
CA LYS A 346 -25.56 35.91 9.87
C LYS A 346 -24.37 36.87 9.76
N ALA A 347 -23.16 36.33 9.72
CA ALA A 347 -21.94 37.11 9.72
C ALA A 347 -21.72 37.86 8.39
N LYS A 348 -21.17 39.06 8.43
CA LYS A 348 -20.78 39.86 7.25
C LYS A 348 -19.27 40.09 7.24
N VAL A 349 -18.74 40.42 6.06
CA VAL A 349 -17.35 40.89 5.95
C VAL A 349 -17.25 42.24 6.66
N GLY A 350 -16.24 42.41 7.51
CA GLY A 350 -16.07 43.56 8.40
C GLY A 350 -16.57 43.33 9.82
N ASP A 351 -17.39 42.30 10.06
CA ASP A 351 -17.87 41.99 11.42
C ASP A 351 -16.71 41.53 12.32
N LYS A 352 -16.79 41.91 13.59
CA LYS A 352 -15.89 41.42 14.64
C LYS A 352 -16.44 40.11 15.19
N VAL A 353 -15.54 39.15 15.35
CA VAL A 353 -15.83 37.83 15.91
C VAL A 353 -14.94 37.57 17.11
N GLU A 354 -15.48 36.87 18.09
CA GLU A 354 -14.77 36.39 19.26
C GLU A 354 -14.76 34.86 19.27
N TYR A 355 -13.63 34.27 19.59
CA TYR A 355 -13.48 32.82 19.74
C TYR A 355 -12.47 32.50 20.84
N ALA A 356 -12.57 31.32 21.44
CA ALA A 356 -11.64 30.90 22.47
C ALA A 356 -10.77 29.75 21.97
N VAL A 357 -9.45 29.91 22.07
CA VAL A 357 -8.47 28.91 21.70
C VAL A 357 -7.76 28.37 22.93
N LYS A 358 -7.32 27.12 22.85
CA LYS A 358 -6.29 26.61 23.74
C LYS A 358 -5.03 26.28 22.96
N LYS A 359 -3.89 26.22 23.64
CA LYS A 359 -2.57 26.06 22.99
C LYS A 359 -2.32 24.65 22.44
N GLY A 360 -2.99 23.63 23.00
CA GLY A 360 -2.71 22.23 22.70
C GLY A 360 -1.47 21.71 23.41
N PHE A 361 -1.53 20.46 23.90
CA PHE A 361 -0.41 19.79 24.55
C PHE A 361 0.82 19.65 23.64
N LEU A 362 0.61 19.41 22.35
CA LEU A 362 1.69 19.33 21.35
C LEU A 362 2.00 20.70 20.72
N GLY A 363 1.46 21.79 21.27
CA GLY A 363 1.61 23.13 20.73
C GLY A 363 0.80 23.40 19.46
N VAL A 364 -0.21 22.58 19.17
CA VAL A 364 -1.16 22.82 18.08
C VAL A 364 -2.44 23.44 18.65
N PRO A 365 -2.71 24.73 18.42
CA PRO A 365 -3.87 25.38 18.98
C PRO A 365 -5.16 24.78 18.43
N TRP A 366 -6.19 24.72 19.28
CA TRP A 366 -7.49 24.19 18.91
C TRP A 366 -8.62 25.06 19.48
N LEU A 367 -9.74 25.07 18.76
CA LEU A 367 -10.93 25.85 19.10
C LEU A 367 -11.65 25.21 20.29
N TYR A 368 -11.56 25.87 21.45
CA TYR A 368 -12.29 25.49 22.65
C TYR A 368 -13.73 25.99 22.61
N ARG A 369 -13.92 27.24 22.16
CA ARG A 369 -15.23 27.84 21.88
C ARG A 369 -15.24 28.33 20.44
N GLY A 370 -16.28 27.96 19.69
CA GLY A 370 -16.49 28.40 18.32
C GLY A 370 -16.69 29.92 18.21
N LEU A 371 -16.76 30.40 16.97
CA LEU A 371 -16.90 31.83 16.70
C LEU A 371 -18.28 32.35 17.10
N THR A 372 -18.29 33.51 17.74
CA THR A 372 -19.48 34.30 18.08
C THR A 372 -19.30 35.72 17.56
N LEU A 373 -20.36 36.34 17.04
CA LEU A 373 -20.30 37.76 16.66
C LEU A 373 -20.19 38.62 17.92
N VAL A 374 -19.39 39.68 17.83
CA VAL A 374 -19.33 40.71 18.87
C VAL A 374 -20.28 41.82 18.45
N GLU A 375 -21.22 42.16 19.33
CA GLU A 375 -22.16 43.28 19.12
C GLU A 375 -21.45 44.63 19.09
#